data_AF-A0A525VLD3-F1
#
_entry.id   AF-A0A525VLD3-F1
#
_cell.length_a   1.000
_cell.length_b   1.000
_cell.length_c   1.000
_cell.angle_alpha   90.00
_cell.angle_beta   90.00
_cell.angle_gamma   90.00
#
_symmetry.space_group_name_H-M   'P 1'
#
loop_
_entity.id
_entity.type
_entity.pdbx_description
1 polymer ?
#
loop_
_entity_poly.entity_id
_entity_poly.type
_entity_poly.pdbx_seq_one_letter_code
_entity_poly.pdbx_strand_id
1 'polypeptide(L)' 'MPPGVPLKIRDLTIDGTDVHLEGETTTFDAVEKIKQAFETDEAFHDVSISDTRVGAVPNQVVFRLTYSVQRP' A
#
# COMPACT_ATOMS: atom_id res chain seq x y z
N MET A 1 4.86 4.91 8.20
CA MET A 1 3.87 3.90 8.67
C MET A 1 3.00 4.50 9.76
N PRO A 2 1.68 4.66 9.54
CA PRO A 2 0.79 5.21 10.57
C PRO A 2 0.72 4.25 11.78
N PRO A 3 0.84 4.74 13.01
CA PRO A 3 0.71 3.90 14.20
C PRO A 3 -0.71 3.31 14.30
N GLY A 4 -0.80 2.00 14.52
CA GLY A 4 -2.07 1.31 14.77
C GLY A 4 -2.82 0.81 13.53
N VAL A 5 -2.27 0.94 12.31
CA VAL A 5 -2.86 0.33 11.11
C VAL A 5 -2.19 -1.02 10.84
N PRO A 6 -2.90 -2.17 11.02
CA PRO A 6 -2.36 -3.47 10.67
C PRO A 6 -2.21 -3.58 9.16
N LEU A 7 -0.97 -3.70 8.70
CA LEU A 7 -0.61 -3.94 7.31
C LEU A 7 0.17 -5.24 7.24
N LYS A 8 -0.30 -6.17 6.42
CA LYS A 8 0.48 -7.35 6.01
C LYS A 8 0.80 -7.23 4.53
N ILE A 9 2.04 -7.50 4.17
CA ILE A 9 2.49 -7.55 2.78
C ILE A 9 2.41 -8.99 2.32
N ARG A 10 1.66 -9.23 1.24
CA ARG A 10 1.48 -10.55 0.62
C ARG A 10 2.49 -10.77 -0.47
N ASP A 11 2.64 -9.77 -1.33
CA ASP A 11 3.56 -9.78 -2.44
C ASP A 11 4.26 -8.41 -2.54
N LEU A 12 5.53 -8.44 -2.91
CA LEU A 12 6.31 -7.24 -3.17
C LEU A 12 7.21 -7.53 -4.36
N THR A 13 6.97 -6.78 -5.43
CA THR A 13 7.71 -6.83 -6.68
C THR A 13 8.37 -5.47 -6.90
N ILE A 14 9.67 -5.49 -7.24
CA ILE A 14 10.43 -4.28 -7.57
C ILE A 14 10.91 -4.44 -9.02
N ASP A 15 10.53 -3.50 -9.87
CA ASP A 15 10.97 -3.41 -11.26
C ASP A 15 11.67 -2.07 -11.50
N GLY A 16 13.01 -2.10 -11.41
CA GLY A 16 13.82 -0.89 -11.48
C GLY A 16 13.50 0.09 -10.34
N THR A 17 12.83 1.19 -10.67
CA THR A 17 12.37 2.21 -9.72
C THR A 17 10.93 2.01 -9.27
N ASP A 18 10.16 1.17 -9.95
CA ASP A 18 8.76 0.93 -9.66
C ASP A 18 8.60 -0.21 -8.66
N VAL A 19 7.78 0.03 -7.65
CA VAL A 19 7.46 -0.93 -6.61
C VAL A 19 5.97 -1.25 -6.69
N HIS A 20 5.66 -2.53 -6.81
CA HIS A 20 4.31 -3.06 -6.72
C HIS A 20 4.20 -3.89 -5.44
N LEU A 21 3.27 -3.52 -4.57
CA LEU A 21 3.03 -4.14 -3.29
C LEU A 21 1.58 -4.62 -3.24
N GLU A 22 1.36 -5.89 -2.97
CA GLU A 22 0.04 -6.40 -2.59
C GLU A 22 -0.03 -6.42 -1.06
N GLY A 23 -0.91 -5.59 -0.51
CA GLY A 23 -1.12 -5.43 0.92
C GLY A 23 -2.50 -5.94 1.33
N GLU A 24 -2.60 -6.39 2.58
CA GLU A 24 -3.89 -6.61 3.22
C GLU A 24 -3.96 -5.87 4.56
N THR A 25 -5.14 -5.33 4.84
CA THR A 25 -5.49 -4.62 6.07
C THR A 25 -6.91 -4.99 6.50
N THR A 26 -7.46 -4.28 7.48
CA THR A 26 -8.76 -4.62 8.09
C THR A 26 -9.93 -3.77 7.60
N THR A 27 -9.69 -2.57 7.07
CA THR A 27 -10.73 -1.63 6.63
C THR A 27 -10.29 -0.81 5.41
N PHE A 28 -11.25 -0.25 4.66
CA PHE A 28 -10.95 0.67 3.56
C PHE A 28 -10.31 1.98 4.05
N ASP A 29 -10.72 2.48 5.23
CA ASP A 29 -10.09 3.65 5.87
C ASP A 29 -8.60 3.44 6.16
N ALA A 30 -8.23 2.22 6.57
CA ALA A 30 -6.83 1.85 6.75
C ALA A 30 -6.04 1.90 5.43
N VAL A 31 -6.65 1.50 4.31
CA VAL A 31 -6.03 1.57 2.97
C VAL A 31 -5.72 3.03 2.59
N GLU A 32 -6.67 3.94 2.80
CA GLU A 32 -6.49 5.37 2.55
C GLU A 32 -5.37 5.96 3.41
N LYS A 33 -5.34 5.64 4.71
CA LYS A 33 -4.28 6.08 5.63
C LYS A 33 -2.90 5.56 5.23
N ILE A 34 -2.82 4.33 4.74
CA ILE A 34 -1.59 3.76 4.20
C ILE A 34 -1.16 4.57 2.98
N LYS A 35 -2.06 4.80 2.01
CA LYS A 35 -1.76 5.63 0.83
C LYS A 35 -1.19 6.99 1.22
N GLN A 36 -1.89 7.70 2.10
CA GLN A 36 -1.48 9.01 2.58
C GLN A 36 -0.08 8.97 3.22
N ALA A 37 0.22 7.95 4.02
CA ALA A 37 1.54 7.82 4.63
C ALA A 37 2.68 7.61 3.63
N PHE A 38 2.39 6.98 2.48
CA PHE A 38 3.36 6.86 1.38
C PHE A 38 3.44 8.17 0.58
N GLU A 39 2.32 8.85 0.34
CA GLU A 39 2.29 10.17 -0.32
C GLU A 39 2.99 11.27 0.49
N THR A 40 3.04 11.15 1.81
CA THR A 40 3.74 12.12 2.69
C THR A 40 5.26 11.97 2.69
N ASP A 41 5.79 10.86 2.19
CA ASP A 41 7.24 10.61 2.14
C ASP A 41 7.79 11.09 0.80
N GLU A 42 8.67 12.10 0.84
CA GLU A 42 9.25 12.71 -0.37
C GLU A 42 10.10 11.73 -1.20
N ALA A 43 10.48 10.57 -0.65
CA ALA A 43 11.20 9.53 -1.38
C ALA A 43 10.30 8.69 -2.32
N PHE A 44 8.98 8.76 -2.13
CA PHE A 44 8.01 8.00 -2.90
C PHE A 44 7.22 8.91 -3.84
N HIS A 45 7.16 8.52 -5.10
CA HIS A 45 6.41 9.23 -6.15
C HIS A 45 5.39 8.30 -6.79
N ASP A 46 4.44 8.89 -7.51
CA ASP A 46 3.43 8.15 -8.28
C ASP A 46 2.65 7.11 -7.45
N VAL A 47 2.44 7.42 -6.16
CA VAL A 47 1.76 6.55 -5.20
C VAL A 47 0.29 6.38 -5.62
N SER A 48 -0.09 5.15 -5.95
CA SER A 48 -1.43 4.79 -6.37
C SER A 48 -1.88 3.51 -5.69
N ILE A 49 -3.18 3.44 -5.37
CA ILE A 49 -3.81 2.22 -4.89
C ILE A 49 -4.83 1.76 -5.92
N SER A 50 -4.79 0.46 -6.23
CA SER A 50 -5.65 -0.23 -7.17
C SER A 50 -6.12 -1.56 -6.58
N ASP A 51 -7.09 -2.17 -7.24
CA ASP A 51 -7.58 -3.53 -6.90
C ASP A 51 -8.04 -3.70 -5.44
N THR A 52 -8.50 -2.61 -4.81
CA THR A 52 -8.99 -2.65 -3.42
C THR A 52 -10.29 -3.44 -3.34
N ARG A 53 -10.27 -4.54 -2.60
CA ARG A 53 -11.39 -5.46 -2.45
C ARG A 53 -11.42 -6.12 -1.09
N VAL A 54 -12.58 -6.65 -0.72
CA VAL A 54 -12.70 -7.48 0.48
C VAL A 54 -11.96 -8.81 0.24
N GLY A 55 -11.18 -9.22 1.22
CA GLY A 55 -10.41 -10.46 1.18
C GLY A 55 -11.26 -11.71 1.45
N ALA A 56 -10.59 -12.84 1.58
CA ALA A 56 -11.23 -14.14 1.79
C ALA A 56 -11.73 -14.36 3.23
N VAL A 57 -11.28 -13.55 4.20
CA VAL A 57 -11.72 -13.62 5.61
C VAL A 57 -12.45 -12.35 6.05
N PRO A 58 -13.33 -12.42 7.08
CA PRO A 58 -14.01 -11.24 7.60
C PRO A 58 -13.03 -10.16 8.05
N ASN A 59 -13.37 -8.88 7.80
CA ASN A 59 -12.53 -7.73 8.12
C ASN A 59 -11.14 -7.83 7.48
N GLN A 60 -11.07 -8.32 6.24
CA GLN A 60 -9.88 -8.28 5.41
C GLN A 60 -10.18 -7.41 4.20
N VAL A 61 -9.30 -6.45 3.94
CA VAL A 61 -9.29 -5.63 2.73
C VAL A 61 -7.94 -5.83 2.08
N VAL A 62 -7.93 -6.36 0.87
CA VAL A 62 -6.74 -6.55 0.06
C VAL A 62 -6.67 -5.41 -0.94
N PHE A 63 -5.48 -4.88 -1.16
CA PHE A 63 -5.24 -3.76 -2.07
C PHE A 63 -3.88 -3.90 -2.72
N ARG A 64 -3.71 -3.28 -3.88
CA ARG A 64 -2.43 -3.18 -4.56
C ARG A 64 -1.95 -1.74 -4.51
N LEU A 65 -0.80 -1.53 -3.90
CA LEU A 65 -0.10 -0.24 -3.85
C LEU A 65 1.00 -0.25 -4.90
N THR A 66 1.06 0.80 -5.71
CA THR A 66 2.14 1.01 -6.68
C THR A 66 2.77 2.36 -6.42
N TYR A 67 4.08 2.43 -6.38
CA TYR A 67 4.81 3.68 -6.18
C TYR A 67 6.20 3.56 -6.80
N SER A 68 6.78 4.69 -7.19
CA SER A 68 8.13 4.78 -7.72
C SER A 68 9.07 5.38 -6.67
N VAL A 69 10.30 4.89 -6.59
CA VAL A 69 11.32 5.41 -5.67
C VAL A 69 12.37 6.16 -6.48
N GLN A 70 12.47 7.48 -6.28
CA GLN A 70 13.59 8.26 -6.82
C GLN A 70 14.67 8.36 -5.72
N ARG A 71 15.86 7.82 -6.00
CA ARG A 71 17.02 8.08 -5.14
C ARG A 71 17.59 9.46 -5.49
N PRO A 72 17.96 10.28 -4.49
CA PRO A 72 18.66 11.54 -4.72
C PRO A 72 20.06 11.32 -5.33
#